data_AF-A0A7X9ILH8-F1
#
_entry.id   AF-A0A7X9ILH8-F1
#
_cell.length_a   1.000
_cell.length_b   1.000
_cell.length_c   1.000
_cell.angle_alpha   90.00
_cell.angle_beta   90.00
_cell.angle_gamma   90.00
#
_symmetry.space_group_name_H-M   'P 1'
#
loop_
_entity.id
_entity.type
_entity.pdbx_description
1 polymer ?
#
loop_
_entity_poly.entity_id
_entity_poly.type
_entity_poly.pdbx_seq_one_letter_code
_entity_poly.pdbx_strand_id
1 'polypeptide(L)'
;MSEGLTEKLSHTPYTEVTNNIRVSVLPEHLEEASDISAGVYAFNYTIRLENLGTEIVQLLERHWVIYSGDFRLAEVVGPGVVGENPVLEPFSSFEYQSSAIIQHPYGSMHGSYTFRSQDGKFFQVVIPKFDLLYPVIYH
;
A
#
# COMPACT_ATOMS: atom_id res chain seq x y z
N MET A 1 12.72 30.63 -4.24
CA MET A 1 13.28 29.60 -3.33
C MET A 1 12.13 28.85 -2.67
N SER A 2 11.27 28.21 -3.45
CA SER A 2 10.06 27.52 -2.94
C SER A 2 9.78 26.18 -3.62
N GLU A 3 10.61 25.74 -4.57
CA GLU A 3 10.47 24.43 -5.24
C GLU A 3 10.88 23.25 -4.33
N GLY A 4 11.68 23.48 -3.28
CA GLY A 4 12.24 22.40 -2.46
C GLY A 4 11.39 21.89 -1.30
N LEU A 5 10.16 22.40 -1.08
CA LEU A 5 9.28 21.91 -0.01
C LEU A 5 8.27 20.87 -0.52
N THR A 6 7.84 20.99 -1.78
CA THR A 6 6.88 20.06 -2.40
C THR A 6 7.52 18.70 -2.73
N GLU A 7 8.80 18.66 -3.13
CA GLU A 7 9.56 17.41 -3.33
C GLU A 7 9.92 16.68 -2.02
N LYS A 8 9.96 17.39 -0.88
CA LYS A 8 10.39 16.82 0.40
C LYS A 8 9.27 16.12 1.19
N LEU A 9 8.02 16.31 0.79
CA LEU A 9 6.87 15.65 1.43
C LEU A 9 6.61 14.23 0.87
N SER A 10 7.28 13.82 -0.23
CA SER A 10 7.02 12.55 -0.93
C SER A 10 7.86 11.34 -0.52
N HIS A 11 8.74 11.45 0.48
CA HIS A 11 9.79 10.43 0.69
C HIS A 11 9.66 9.59 1.97
N THR A 12 8.69 9.88 2.84
CA THR A 12 8.49 9.06 4.05
C THR A 12 7.35 8.08 3.81
N PRO A 13 7.61 6.76 3.85
CA PRO A 13 6.55 5.78 3.68
C PRO A 13 5.57 5.84 4.86
N TYR A 14 4.31 5.51 4.58
CA TYR A 14 3.35 5.19 5.62
C TYR A 14 3.72 3.84 6.22
N THR A 15 3.90 3.77 7.53
CA THR A 15 4.40 2.55 8.18
C THR A 15 3.51 2.14 9.36
N GLU A 16 3.23 0.85 9.45
CA GLU A 16 2.60 0.23 10.62
C GLU A 16 3.37 -1.05 11.01
N VAL A 17 3.41 -1.37 12.31
CA VAL A 17 3.98 -2.62 12.81
C VAL A 17 2.91 -3.39 13.57
N THR A 18 2.58 -4.59 13.11
CA THR A 18 1.61 -5.48 13.76
C THR A 18 2.14 -6.90 13.74
N ASN A 19 2.05 -7.62 14.87
CA ASN A 19 2.55 -9.00 14.98
C ASN A 19 4.00 -9.18 14.49
N ASN A 20 4.88 -8.23 14.84
CA ASN A 20 6.28 -8.16 14.41
C ASN A 20 6.49 -8.05 12.90
N ILE A 21 5.45 -7.79 12.11
CA ILE A 21 5.59 -7.50 10.68
C ILE A 21 5.43 -5.99 10.49
N ARG A 22 6.44 -5.37 9.88
CA ARG A 22 6.36 -3.98 9.42
C ARG A 22 5.82 -3.96 8.00
N VAL A 23 4.82 -3.13 7.77
CA VAL A 23 4.32 -2.81 6.44
C VAL A 23 4.62 -1.35 6.18
N SER A 24 5.42 -1.08 5.16
CA SER A 24 5.74 0.28 4.70
C SER A 24 5.17 0.48 3.29
N VAL A 25 4.44 1.57 3.07
CA VAL A 25 3.79 1.88 1.81
C VAL A 25 4.25 3.25 1.31
N LEU A 26 4.71 3.29 0.06
CA LEU A 26 5.07 4.52 -0.64
C LEU A 26 4.14 4.70 -1.86
N PRO A 27 3.11 5.56 -1.77
CA PRO A 27 2.25 5.89 -2.90
C PRO A 27 2.87 6.98 -3.78
N GLU A 28 2.73 6.84 -5.09
CA GLU A 28 3.23 7.76 -6.10
C GLU A 28 2.15 7.96 -7.17
N HIS A 29 1.86 9.21 -7.53
CA HIS A 29 0.94 9.49 -8.64
C HIS A 29 1.60 9.13 -9.98
N LEU A 30 0.82 8.69 -10.95
CA LEU A 30 1.31 8.28 -12.27
C LEU A 30 0.67 9.16 -13.35
N GLU A 31 1.37 10.24 -13.74
CA GLU A 31 0.86 11.22 -14.72
C GLU A 31 0.51 10.57 -16.06
N GLU A 32 1.38 9.71 -16.58
CA GLU A 32 1.22 9.08 -17.91
C GLU A 32 -0.01 8.17 -18.03
N ALA A 33 -0.49 7.65 -16.90
CA ALA A 33 -1.68 6.79 -16.84
C ALA A 33 -2.93 7.51 -16.31
N SER A 34 -2.84 8.82 -16.08
CA SER A 34 -3.93 9.65 -15.60
C SER A 34 -4.55 10.46 -16.74
N ASP A 35 -5.87 10.65 -16.70
CA ASP A 35 -6.62 11.56 -17.57
C ASP A 35 -7.52 12.42 -16.68
N ILE A 36 -6.99 13.58 -16.29
CA ILE A 36 -7.66 14.53 -15.40
C ILE A 36 -8.99 15.00 -16.03
N SER A 37 -9.04 15.15 -17.35
CA SER A 37 -10.26 15.58 -18.05
C SER A 37 -11.37 14.54 -18.01
N ALA A 38 -11.00 13.26 -17.93
CA ALA A 38 -11.91 12.13 -17.75
C ALA A 38 -12.11 11.73 -16.28
N GLY A 39 -11.50 12.44 -15.33
CA GLY A 39 -11.56 12.10 -13.90
C GLY A 39 -10.84 10.80 -13.54
N VAL A 40 -9.84 10.39 -14.33
CA VAL A 40 -9.04 9.18 -14.10
C VAL A 40 -7.72 9.57 -13.45
N TYR A 41 -7.50 9.11 -12.21
CA TYR A 41 -6.28 9.38 -11.46
C TYR A 41 -5.60 8.06 -11.11
N ALA A 42 -4.43 7.82 -11.70
CA ALA A 42 -3.65 6.60 -11.52
C ALA A 42 -2.53 6.81 -10.49
N PHE A 43 -2.31 5.78 -9.68
CA PHE A 43 -1.28 5.75 -8.66
C PHE A 43 -0.55 4.41 -8.72
N ASN A 44 0.77 4.46 -8.55
CA ASN A 44 1.57 3.32 -8.14
C ASN A 44 1.71 3.35 -6.62
N TYR A 45 1.91 2.18 -6.02
CA TYR A 45 2.35 2.09 -4.65
C TYR A 45 3.35 0.95 -4.51
N THR A 46 4.43 1.23 -3.80
CA THR A 46 5.45 0.26 -3.42
C THR A 46 5.22 -0.16 -1.98
N ILE A 47 5.11 -1.46 -1.75
CA ILE A 47 4.91 -2.04 -0.41
C ILE A 47 6.11 -2.88 -0.05
N ARG A 48 6.67 -2.58 1.11
CA ARG A 48 7.73 -3.34 1.74
C ARG A 48 7.21 -4.01 3.00
N LEU A 49 7.34 -5.32 3.06
CA LEU A 49 7.01 -6.18 4.18
C LEU A 49 8.31 -6.61 4.86
N GLU A 50 8.45 -6.38 6.16
CA GLU A 50 9.64 -6.77 6.91
C GLU A 50 9.24 -7.62 8.11
N ASN A 51 9.84 -8.80 8.23
CA ASN A 51 9.67 -9.64 9.40
C ASN A 51 10.68 -9.23 10.47
N LEU A 52 10.20 -8.59 11.52
CA LEU A 52 11.00 -8.17 12.67
C LEU A 52 11.07 -9.25 13.76
N GLY A 53 10.35 -10.36 13.57
CA GLY A 53 10.30 -11.48 14.49
C GLY A 53 11.38 -12.52 14.21
N THR A 54 11.37 -13.56 15.03
CA THR A 54 12.31 -14.69 14.97
C THR A 54 11.71 -15.95 14.34
N GLU A 55 10.46 -15.91 13.90
CA GLU A 55 9.76 -17.04 13.29
C GLU A 55 9.55 -16.81 11.79
N ILE A 56 9.53 -17.90 11.03
CA ILE A 56 9.16 -17.88 9.61
C ILE A 56 7.66 -17.68 9.49
N VAL A 57 7.23 -16.78 8.60
CA VAL A 57 5.82 -16.50 8.34
C VAL A 57 5.53 -16.44 6.84
N GLN A 58 4.31 -16.75 6.42
CA GLN A 58 3.90 -16.71 5.02
C GLN A 58 2.66 -15.84 4.83
N LEU A 59 2.70 -14.94 3.86
CA LEU A 59 1.54 -14.15 3.44
C LEU A 59 0.62 -15.02 2.58
N LEU A 60 -0.66 -15.09 2.96
CA LEU A 60 -1.65 -15.94 2.29
C LEU A 60 -2.71 -15.15 1.54
N GLU A 61 -3.18 -14.05 2.11
CA GLU A 61 -4.31 -13.28 1.59
C GLU A 61 -4.11 -11.79 1.87
N ARG A 62 -4.66 -10.96 0.99
CA ARG A 62 -4.79 -9.52 1.17
C ARG A 62 -6.25 -9.12 1.20
N HIS A 63 -6.55 -8.14 2.04
CA HIS A 63 -7.82 -7.42 2.09
C HIS A 63 -7.53 -5.94 1.97
N TRP A 64 -8.20 -5.28 1.02
CA TRP A 64 -8.06 -3.86 0.75
C TRP A 64 -9.41 -3.17 0.79
N VAL A 65 -9.42 -1.96 1.34
CA VAL A 65 -10.51 -1.01 1.22
C VAL A 65 -9.96 0.25 0.54
N ILE A 66 -10.63 0.66 -0.52
CA ILE A 66 -10.19 1.74 -1.41
C ILE A 66 -11.25 2.83 -1.40
N TYR A 67 -10.84 4.06 -1.13
CA TYR A 67 -11.67 5.27 -1.19
C TYR A 67 -11.23 6.17 -2.33
N SER A 68 -12.21 6.71 -3.05
CA SER A 68 -12.05 7.80 -4.01
C SER A 68 -12.80 9.00 -3.48
N GLY A 69 -12.07 10.06 -3.14
CA GLY A 69 -12.58 11.13 -2.30
C GLY A 69 -13.04 10.58 -0.95
N ASP A 70 -14.24 11.00 -0.52
CA ASP A 70 -14.90 10.52 0.70
C ASP A 70 -15.74 9.24 0.48
N PHE A 71 -15.78 8.72 -0.75
CA PHE A 71 -16.63 7.58 -1.10
C PHE A 71 -15.82 6.30 -1.18
N ARG A 72 -16.37 5.23 -0.60
CA ARG A 72 -15.80 3.89 -0.73
C ARG A 72 -15.94 3.43 -2.18
N LEU A 73 -14.82 3.32 -2.87
CA LEU A 73 -14.75 2.88 -4.26
C LEU A 73 -14.85 1.37 -4.37
N ALA A 74 -14.08 0.65 -3.55
CA ALA A 74 -13.98 -0.81 -3.64
C ALA A 74 -13.56 -1.47 -2.33
N GLU A 75 -13.82 -2.78 -2.28
CA GLU A 75 -13.26 -3.72 -1.33
C GLU A 75 -12.73 -4.91 -2.10
N VAL A 76 -11.46 -5.25 -1.90
CA VAL A 76 -10.78 -6.30 -2.66
C VAL A 76 -10.22 -7.32 -1.68
N VAL A 77 -10.64 -8.57 -1.82
CA VAL A 77 -10.07 -9.71 -1.09
C VAL A 77 -9.47 -10.68 -2.11
N GLY A 78 -8.29 -11.22 -1.84
CA GLY A 78 -7.71 -12.22 -2.72
C GLY A 78 -6.42 -12.83 -2.21
N PRO A 79 -6.01 -13.96 -2.81
CA PRO A 79 -4.83 -14.69 -2.39
C PRO A 79 -3.55 -13.93 -2.73
N GLY A 80 -2.60 -13.95 -1.79
CA GLY A 80 -1.25 -13.46 -1.99
C GLY A 80 -1.16 -11.97 -2.30
N VAL A 81 -0.05 -11.58 -2.92
CA VAL A 81 0.22 -10.26 -3.48
C VAL A 81 0.89 -10.45 -4.83
N VAL A 82 0.48 -9.70 -5.87
CA VAL A 82 1.06 -9.76 -7.23
C VAL A 82 1.22 -11.16 -7.84
N GLY A 83 0.37 -12.12 -7.43
CA GLY A 83 0.45 -13.52 -7.90
C GLY A 83 1.36 -14.42 -7.07
N GLU A 84 1.92 -13.91 -5.98
CA GLU A 84 2.86 -14.59 -5.09
C GLU A 84 2.33 -14.71 -3.65
N ASN A 85 2.82 -15.71 -2.92
CA ASN A 85 2.56 -15.91 -1.49
C ASN A 85 3.89 -15.90 -0.73
N PRO A 86 4.49 -14.71 -0.51
CA PRO A 86 5.85 -14.61 -0.01
C PRO A 86 6.01 -15.23 1.37
N VAL A 87 7.12 -15.94 1.54
CA VAL A 87 7.59 -16.47 2.83
C VAL A 87 8.66 -15.52 3.35
N LEU A 88 8.48 -15.00 4.57
CA LEU A 88 9.42 -14.11 5.23
C LEU A 88 10.16 -14.89 6.31
N GLU A 89 11.44 -15.13 6.07
CA GLU A 89 12.40 -15.58 7.07
C GLU A 89 12.57 -14.51 8.18
N PRO A 90 13.07 -14.88 9.37
CA PRO A 90 13.42 -13.93 10.42
C PRO A 90 14.32 -12.81 9.88
N PHE A 91 13.98 -11.57 10.20
CA PHE A 91 14.73 -10.37 9.80
C PHE A 91 14.87 -10.15 8.28
N SER A 92 14.08 -10.86 7.48
CA SER A 92 14.01 -10.68 6.03
C SER A 92 12.92 -9.71 5.60
N SER A 93 12.94 -9.35 4.32
CA SER A 93 11.95 -8.47 3.72
C SER A 93 11.53 -8.93 2.34
N PHE A 94 10.30 -8.63 1.98
CA PHE A 94 9.77 -8.76 0.63
C PHE A 94 9.21 -7.41 0.17
N GLU A 95 9.41 -7.07 -1.11
CA GLU A 95 8.96 -5.82 -1.67
C GLU A 95 8.23 -6.07 -2.99
N TYR A 96 7.15 -5.35 -3.21
CA TYR A 96 6.42 -5.40 -4.47
C TYR A 96 5.77 -4.07 -4.80
N GLN A 97 5.49 -3.87 -6.07
CA GLN A 97 4.80 -2.69 -6.59
C GLN A 97 3.47 -3.11 -7.22
N SER A 98 2.44 -2.28 -7.04
CA SER A 98 1.16 -2.43 -7.73
C SER A 98 0.55 -1.05 -7.96
N SER A 99 -0.66 -1.01 -8.51
CA SER A 99 -1.31 0.24 -8.90
C SER A 99 -2.79 0.24 -8.57
N ALA A 100 -3.33 1.46 -8.43
CA ALA A 100 -4.75 1.71 -8.25
C ALA A 100 -5.17 2.90 -9.10
N ILE A 101 -6.42 2.88 -9.56
CA ILE A 101 -7.05 4.00 -10.25
C ILE A 101 -8.26 4.44 -9.42
N ILE A 102 -8.36 5.74 -9.18
CA ILE A 102 -9.49 6.37 -8.48
C ILE A 102 -10.10 7.48 -9.35
N GLN A 103 -11.30 7.93 -8.97
CA GLN A 103 -12.13 8.87 -9.75
C GLN A 103 -12.11 10.31 -9.19
N HIS A 104 -11.21 10.59 -8.25
CA HIS A 104 -11.06 11.88 -7.59
C HIS A 104 -9.57 12.18 -7.43
N PRO A 105 -9.16 13.46 -7.39
CA PRO A 105 -7.75 13.85 -7.23
C PRO A 105 -7.18 13.48 -5.86
N TYR A 106 -8.02 13.05 -4.92
CA TYR A 106 -7.61 12.50 -3.64
C TYR A 106 -8.38 11.21 -3.33
N GLY A 107 -7.80 10.35 -2.52
CA GLY A 107 -8.41 9.14 -2.01
C GLY A 107 -7.55 8.54 -0.90
N SER A 108 -7.90 7.35 -0.45
CA SER A 108 -7.06 6.61 0.50
C SER A 108 -7.25 5.11 0.36
N MET A 109 -6.25 4.37 0.80
CA MET A 109 -6.29 2.92 0.86
C MET A 109 -5.85 2.46 2.24
N HIS A 110 -6.47 1.39 2.72
CA HIS A 110 -6.06 0.69 3.94
C HIS A 110 -6.51 -0.77 3.85
N GLY A 111 -6.03 -1.61 4.76
CA GLY A 111 -6.36 -3.03 4.69
C GLY A 111 -5.61 -3.89 5.68
N SER A 112 -5.57 -5.19 5.39
CA SER A 112 -4.80 -6.15 6.16
C SER A 112 -4.28 -7.28 5.28
N TYR A 113 -3.24 -7.95 5.77
CA TYR A 113 -2.79 -9.24 5.27
C TYR A 113 -3.14 -10.34 6.27
N THR A 114 -3.53 -11.49 5.74
CA THR A 114 -3.58 -12.73 6.51
C THR A 114 -2.24 -13.45 6.34
N PHE A 115 -1.54 -13.65 7.45
CA PHE A 115 -0.32 -14.44 7.52
C PHE A 115 -0.55 -15.77 8.24
N ARG A 116 0.35 -16.72 7.99
CA ARG A 116 0.47 -17.97 8.72
C ARG A 116 1.89 -18.15 9.24
N SER A 117 2.06 -18.44 10.52
CA SER A 117 3.35 -18.80 11.14
C SER A 117 3.72 -20.26 10.84
N GLN A 118 4.98 -20.61 11.11
CA GLN A 118 5.50 -21.97 10.90
C GLN A 118 4.74 -23.05 11.69
N ASP A 119 4.17 -22.71 12.86
CA ASP A 119 3.34 -23.60 13.67
C ASP A 119 1.88 -23.73 13.17
N GLY A 120 1.55 -23.06 12.06
CA GLY A 120 0.25 -23.12 11.41
C GLY A 120 -0.80 -22.14 11.94
N LYS A 121 -0.46 -21.27 12.90
CA LYS A 121 -1.39 -20.23 13.38
C LYS A 121 -1.58 -19.14 12.34
N PHE A 122 -2.81 -18.68 12.20
CA PHE A 122 -3.16 -17.56 11.35
C PHE A 122 -3.21 -16.27 12.17
N PHE A 123 -2.71 -15.17 11.61
CA PHE A 123 -2.77 -13.85 12.23
C PHE A 123 -2.91 -12.74 11.18
N GLN A 124 -3.43 -11.59 11.61
CA GLN A 124 -3.62 -10.42 10.75
C GLN A 124 -2.46 -9.44 10.92
N VAL A 125 -2.04 -8.82 9.82
CA VAL A 125 -1.07 -7.72 9.80
C VAL A 125 -1.74 -6.52 9.17
N VAL A 126 -1.76 -5.39 9.87
CA VAL A 126 -2.40 -4.17 9.38
C VAL A 126 -1.56 -3.54 8.27
N ILE A 127 -2.23 -3.07 7.22
CA ILE A 127 -1.66 -2.16 6.25
C ILE A 127 -2.04 -0.74 6.69
N PRO A 128 -1.08 0.18 6.89
CA PRO A 128 -1.40 1.53 7.33
C PRO A 128 -2.37 2.19 6.35
N LYS A 129 -3.25 3.06 6.86
CA LYS A 129 -3.99 3.95 5.97
C LYS A 129 -3.01 4.92 5.34
N PHE A 130 -3.02 4.97 4.01
CA PHE A 130 -2.21 5.94 3.24
C PHE A 130 -3.08 6.72 2.27
N ASP A 131 -2.68 7.95 2.04
CA ASP A 131 -3.38 8.87 1.17
C ASP A 131 -2.86 8.73 -0.27
N LEU A 132 -3.80 8.79 -1.22
CA LEU A 132 -3.53 8.92 -2.64
C LEU A 132 -3.80 10.37 -3.00
N LEU A 133 -2.75 11.15 -3.23
CA LEU A 133 -2.86 12.59 -3.49
C LEU A 133 -2.28 12.90 -4.86
N TYR A 134 -3.14 13.29 -5.80
CA TYR A 134 -2.71 13.82 -7.08
C TYR A 134 -2.40 15.31 -6.91
N PRO A 135 -1.23 15.81 -7.38
CA PRO A 135 -0.91 17.22 -7.28
C PRO A 135 -1.94 18.06 -8.03
N VAL A 136 -2.68 18.90 -7.30
CA VAL A 136 -3.63 19.83 -7.92
C VAL A 136 -2.83 21.03 -8.42
N ILE A 137 -2.68 21.15 -9.74
CA ILE A 137 -2.09 22.34 -10.34
C ILE A 137 -3.19 23.40 -10.38
N TYR A 138 -3.07 24.45 -9.56
CA TYR A 138 -3.89 25.65 -9.72
C TYR A 138 -3.35 26.43 -10.93
N HIS A 139 -4.15 26.51 -11.99
CA HIS A 139 -4.02 27.51 -13.05
C HIS A 139 -4.87 28.74 -12.73
#